data_AF-A0A9J8A8L1-F1
#
_entry.id   AF-A0A9J8A8L1-F1
#
_cell.length_a   1.000
_cell.length_b   1.000
_cell.length_c   1.000
_cell.angle_alpha   90.00
_cell.angle_beta   90.00
_cell.angle_gamma   90.00
#
_symmetry.space_group_name_H-M   'P 1'
#
loop_
_entity.id
_entity.type
_entity.pdbx_description
1 polymer ?
#
loop_
_entity_poly.entity_id
_entity_poly.type
_entity_poly.pdbx_seq_one_letter_code
_entity_poly.pdbx_strand_id
1 'polypeptide(L)'
;MNNVFKFKPCAFQDAVPNIALLGSGGGQRAMVGLLGSLVQLDKAGLLDCVLYLSRVSGSTWCMASLYQEPDWSTKLETVKDKIIRSVNIHNRTRVATLKNKTSLLEFMFA
;
A
#
# COMPACT_ATOMS: atom_id res chain seq x y z
N MET A 1 11.34 3.72 25.45
CA MET A 1 11.62 4.09 24.05
C MET A 1 10.82 5.35 23.76
N ASN A 2 11.35 6.53 24.11
CA ASN A 2 10.61 7.79 24.02
C ASN A 2 11.43 8.76 23.18
N ASN A 3 11.08 8.89 21.90
CA ASN A 3 11.39 10.02 21.03
C ASN A 3 10.82 9.67 19.66
N VAL A 4 9.66 10.21 19.31
CA VAL A 4 9.26 10.20 17.90
C VAL A 4 8.98 11.62 17.43
N PHE A 5 8.18 12.46 18.09
CA PHE A 5 8.13 13.90 17.76
C PHE A 5 7.79 14.76 18.99
N LYS A 6 8.65 15.74 19.31
CA LYS A 6 8.40 16.70 20.39
C LYS A 6 7.69 17.92 19.82
N PHE A 7 6.38 17.81 19.63
CA PHE A 7 5.56 18.94 19.21
C PHE A 7 5.42 19.93 20.37
N LYS A 8 5.83 21.19 20.16
CA LYS A 8 5.46 22.26 21.08
C LYS A 8 3.94 22.47 20.96
N PRO A 9 3.18 22.48 22.06
CA PRO A 9 1.76 22.80 22.01
C PRO A 9 1.62 24.29 21.71
N CYS A 10 1.53 24.62 20.43
CA CYS A 10 1.27 25.96 19.93
C CYS A 10 0.02 25.86 19.09
N ALA A 11 -1.08 26.44 19.57
CA ALA A 11 -2.40 26.42 18.95
C ALA A 11 -2.49 27.40 17.76
N PHE A 12 -1.51 27.37 16.86
CA PHE A 12 -1.49 28.19 15.66
C PHE A 12 -1.38 27.27 14.44
N GLN A 13 -2.27 27.46 13.46
CA GLN A 13 -2.30 26.63 12.24
C GLN A 13 -0.95 26.59 11.52
N ASP A 14 -0.13 27.65 11.60
CA ASP A 14 1.18 27.69 10.94
C ASP A 14 2.28 26.90 11.67
N ALA A 15 1.98 26.28 12.82
CA ALA A 15 2.96 25.50 13.59
C ALA A 15 2.89 23.98 13.32
N VAL A 16 1.88 23.49 12.60
CA VAL A 16 1.74 22.07 12.27
C VAL A 16 2.48 21.78 10.96
N PRO A 17 3.44 20.84 10.93
CA PRO A 17 4.19 20.53 9.72
C PRO A 17 3.34 19.74 8.74
N ASN A 18 3.43 20.11 7.46
CA ASN A 18 2.83 19.36 6.36
C ASN A 18 3.69 18.15 6.02
N ILE A 19 3.23 16.95 6.37
CA ILE A 19 3.96 15.70 6.12
C ILE A 19 3.45 15.04 4.84
N ALA A 20 4.36 14.68 3.93
CA ALA A 20 4.05 13.97 2.71
C ALA A 20 4.70 12.57 2.71
N LEU A 21 3.93 11.55 2.37
CA LEU A 21 4.38 10.18 2.15
C LEU A 21 4.42 9.88 0.65
N LEU A 22 5.59 9.44 0.18
CA LEU A 22 5.88 9.23 -1.24
C LEU A 22 6.09 7.74 -1.54
N GLY A 23 5.31 7.18 -2.45
CA GLY A 23 5.42 5.80 -2.91
C GLY A 23 6.13 5.68 -4.26
N SER A 24 7.18 4.87 -4.34
CA SER A 24 7.92 4.61 -5.58
C SER A 24 7.22 3.60 -6.51
N GLY A 25 7.72 3.47 -7.74
CA GLY A 25 7.34 2.41 -8.67
C GLY A 25 8.01 1.07 -8.37
N GLY A 26 7.61 0.01 -9.07
CA GLY A 26 8.15 -1.34 -8.86
C GLY A 26 7.12 -2.46 -8.88
N GLY A 27 6.00 -2.24 -9.59
CA GLY A 27 4.90 -3.20 -9.70
C GLY A 27 4.37 -3.66 -8.34
N GLN A 28 4.11 -4.95 -8.23
CA GLN A 28 3.46 -5.52 -7.05
C GLN A 28 4.33 -5.46 -5.79
N ARG A 29 5.67 -5.44 -5.91
CA ARG A 29 6.55 -5.25 -4.75
C ARG A 29 6.35 -3.88 -4.12
N ALA A 30 6.28 -2.83 -4.95
CA ALA A 30 6.01 -1.48 -4.47
C ALA A 30 4.61 -1.35 -3.87
N MET A 31 3.62 -2.04 -4.45
CA MET A 31 2.26 -2.11 -3.89
C MET A 31 2.25 -2.69 -2.46
N VAL A 32 2.83 -3.88 -2.26
CA VAL A 32 2.82 -4.58 -0.96
C VAL A 32 3.70 -3.87 0.06
N GLY A 33 4.89 -3.42 -0.34
CA GLY A 33 5.80 -2.70 0.56
C GLY A 33 5.16 -1.45 1.14
N LEU A 34 4.42 -0.71 0.31
CA LEU A 34 3.76 0.51 0.73
C LEU A 34 2.50 0.29 1.56
N LEU A 35 1.74 -0.78 1.30
CA LEU A 35 0.68 -1.22 2.21
C LEU A 35 1.27 -1.54 3.59
N GLY A 36 2.41 -2.24 3.63
CA GLY A 36 3.12 -2.52 4.88
C GLY A 36 3.58 -1.26 5.61
N SER A 37 4.13 -0.27 4.88
CA SER A 37 4.51 1.02 5.46
C SER A 37 3.33 1.75 6.09
N LEU A 38 2.16 1.77 5.41
CA LEU A 38 0.96 2.40 5.95
C LEU A 38 0.47 1.71 7.23
N VAL A 39 0.47 0.38 7.25
CA VAL A 39 0.10 -0.41 8.45
C VAL A 39 1.04 -0.11 9.62
N GLN A 40 2.33 0.05 9.35
CA GLN A 40 3.28 0.39 10.41
C GLN A 40 3.13 1.84 10.89
N LEU A 41 2.81 2.77 9.99
CA LEU A 41 2.52 4.17 10.36
C LEU A 41 1.26 4.27 11.23
N ASP A 42 0.23 3.49 10.92
CA ASP A 42 -0.99 3.38 11.73
C ASP A 42 -0.68 2.85 13.13
N LYS A 43 0.06 1.74 13.23
CA LYS A 43 0.52 1.18 14.52
C LYS A 43 1.40 2.12 15.33
N ALA A 44 2.14 3.00 14.67
CA ALA A 44 2.95 4.02 15.31
C ALA A 44 2.15 5.29 15.70
N GLY A 45 0.87 5.38 15.33
CA GLY A 45 0.05 6.57 15.54
C GLY A 45 0.48 7.78 14.69
N LEU A 46 1.18 7.53 13.58
CA LEU A 46 1.72 8.57 12.70
C LEU A 46 0.94 8.71 11.39
N LEU A 47 0.03 7.77 11.08
CA LEU A 47 -0.74 7.80 9.84
C LEU A 47 -1.61 9.06 9.73
N ASP A 48 -2.26 9.45 10.83
CA ASP A 48 -3.11 10.66 10.91
C ASP A 48 -2.32 11.96 10.73
N CYS A 49 -0.99 11.93 10.87
CA CYS A 49 -0.13 13.08 10.65
C CYS A 49 0.21 13.30 9.16
N VAL A 50 -0.05 12.32 8.29
CA VAL A 50 0.26 12.40 6.86
C VAL A 50 -0.80 13.23 6.13
N LEU A 51 -0.38 14.38 5.60
CA LEU A 51 -1.26 15.28 4.85
C LEU A 51 -1.37 14.89 3.38
N TYR A 52 -0.26 14.48 2.76
CA TYR A 52 -0.22 14.11 1.36
C TYR A 52 0.27 12.68 1.18
N LEU A 53 -0.45 11.92 0.36
CA LEU A 53 -0.05 10.60 -0.08
C LEU A 53 0.11 10.61 -1.59
N SER A 54 1.35 10.63 -2.08
CA SER A 54 1.63 10.55 -3.53
C SER A 54 2.30 9.22 -3.87
N ARG A 55 2.05 8.73 -5.07
CA ARG A 55 2.49 7.40 -5.51
C ARG A 55 2.68 7.34 -7.02
N VAL A 56 3.58 6.49 -7.50
CA VAL A 56 3.82 6.28 -8.93
C VAL A 56 3.90 4.80 -9.30
N SER A 57 3.41 4.42 -10.48
CA SER A 57 3.48 3.04 -11.00
C SER A 57 2.93 2.01 -10.00
N GLY A 58 3.67 0.96 -9.64
CA GLY A 58 3.17 -0.14 -8.80
C GLY A 58 2.54 0.28 -7.46
N SER A 59 3.03 1.36 -6.85
CA SER A 59 2.45 1.89 -5.62
C SER A 59 1.04 2.47 -5.82
N THR A 60 0.69 2.96 -7.02
CA THR A 60 -0.66 3.47 -7.30
C THR A 60 -1.72 2.39 -7.21
N TRP A 61 -1.39 1.11 -7.45
CA TRP A 61 -2.34 -0.01 -7.26
C TRP A 61 -2.76 -0.16 -5.80
N CYS A 62 -1.85 0.10 -4.86
CA CYS A 62 -2.16 0.14 -3.43
C CYS A 62 -3.09 1.32 -3.14
N MET A 63 -2.78 2.52 -3.65
CA MET A 63 -3.66 3.69 -3.51
C MET A 63 -5.07 3.43 -4.06
N ALA A 64 -5.16 2.94 -5.29
CA ALA A 64 -6.42 2.69 -5.97
C ALA A 64 -7.28 1.65 -5.22
N SER A 65 -6.65 0.71 -4.51
CA SER A 65 -7.36 -0.30 -3.71
C SER A 65 -7.79 0.24 -2.35
N LEU A 66 -6.97 1.08 -1.70
CA LEU A 66 -7.31 1.73 -0.43
C LEU A 66 -8.46 2.72 -0.60
N TYR A 67 -8.37 3.60 -1.60
CA TYR A 67 -9.34 4.67 -1.83
C TYR A 67 -10.70 4.18 -2.37
N GLN A 68 -10.88 2.88 -2.58
CA GLN A 68 -12.20 2.28 -2.80
C GLN A 68 -13.03 2.24 -1.51
N GLU A 69 -12.38 2.27 -0.35
CA GLU A 69 -13.03 2.32 0.96
C GLU A 69 -12.87 3.76 1.52
N PRO A 70 -13.96 4.54 1.66
CA PRO A 70 -13.89 5.94 2.09
C PRO A 70 -13.22 6.14 3.45
N ASP A 71 -13.36 5.15 4.35
CA ASP A 71 -12.84 5.12 5.72
C ASP A 71 -11.66 4.15 5.88
N TRP A 72 -10.89 3.93 4.81
CA TRP A 72 -9.79 2.97 4.79
C TRP A 72 -8.74 3.21 5.89
N SER A 73 -8.47 4.46 6.25
CA SER A 73 -7.43 4.81 7.23
C SER A 73 -7.82 4.37 8.64
N THR A 74 -9.11 4.47 9.00
CA THR A 74 -9.63 4.02 10.31
C THR A 74 -9.83 2.50 10.37
N LYS A 75 -9.99 1.84 9.22
CA LYS A 75 -10.21 0.39 9.09
C LYS A 75 -9.04 -0.31 8.41
N LEU A 76 -7.82 0.20 8.59
CA LEU A 76 -6.68 -0.19 7.78
C LEU A 76 -6.38 -1.69 7.84
N GLU A 77 -6.50 -2.33 9.01
CA GLU A 77 -6.27 -3.77 9.14
C GLU A 77 -7.27 -4.61 8.30
N THR A 78 -8.55 -4.25 8.29
CA THR A 78 -9.57 -4.93 7.47
C THR A 78 -9.32 -4.71 5.99
N VAL A 79 -9.01 -3.48 5.58
CA VAL A 79 -8.73 -3.15 4.17
C VAL A 79 -7.45 -3.85 3.70
N LYS A 80 -6.40 -3.90 4.54
CA LYS A 80 -5.16 -4.64 4.29
C LYS A 80 -5.45 -6.11 4.00
N ASP A 81 -6.28 -6.77 4.81
CA ASP A 81 -6.63 -8.18 4.59
C ASP A 81 -7.39 -8.39 3.27
N LYS A 82 -8.32 -7.49 2.93
CA LYS A 82 -9.03 -7.49 1.64
C LYS A 82 -8.07 -7.34 0.46
N ILE A 83 -7.11 -6.41 0.56
CA ILE A 83 -6.10 -6.17 -0.49
C ILE A 83 -5.20 -7.40 -0.65
N ILE A 84 -4.66 -7.94 0.44
CA ILE A 84 -3.80 -9.14 0.41
C ILE A 84 -4.54 -10.31 -0.21
N ARG A 85 -5.81 -10.51 0.14
CA ARG A 85 -6.65 -11.55 -0.47
C ARG A 85 -6.80 -11.36 -1.98
N SER A 86 -7.09 -10.15 -2.43
CA SER A 86 -7.22 -9.83 -3.87
C SER A 86 -5.91 -10.10 -4.63
N VAL A 87 -4.78 -9.65 -4.07
CA VAL A 87 -3.44 -9.86 -4.64
C VAL A 87 -3.11 -11.36 -4.74
N ASN A 88 -3.43 -12.14 -3.71
CA ASN A 88 -3.22 -13.60 -3.71
C ASN A 88 -4.06 -14.32 -4.76
N ILE A 89 -5.31 -13.92 -4.95
CA ILE A 89 -6.18 -14.46 -6.01
C ILE A 89 -5.57 -14.12 -7.38
N HIS A 90 -5.20 -12.86 -7.61
CA HIS A 90 -4.57 -12.44 -8.86
C HIS A 90 -3.30 -13.22 -9.18
N ASN A 91 -2.42 -13.40 -8.19
CA ASN A 91 -1.20 -14.18 -8.33
C ASN A 91 -1.49 -15.64 -8.72
N ARG A 92 -2.47 -16.28 -8.08
CA ARG A 92 -2.86 -17.66 -8.43
C ARG A 92 -3.33 -17.75 -9.88
N THR A 93 -4.19 -16.84 -10.32
CA THR A 93 -4.68 -16.82 -11.69
C THR A 93 -3.53 -16.63 -12.69
N ARG A 94 -2.61 -15.70 -12.43
CA ARG A 94 -1.43 -15.49 -13.28
C ARG A 94 -0.55 -16.74 -13.37
N VAL A 95 -0.28 -17.39 -12.24
CA VAL A 95 0.53 -18.63 -12.22
C VAL A 95 -0.15 -19.74 -13.01
N ALA A 96 -1.47 -19.90 -12.87
CA ALA A 96 -2.23 -20.88 -13.66
C ALA A 96 -2.16 -20.58 -15.16
N THR A 97 -2.32 -19.32 -15.57
CA THR A 97 -2.22 -18.91 -16.97
C THR A 97 -0.81 -19.12 -17.54
N LEU A 98 0.24 -18.82 -16.76
CA LEU A 98 1.63 -19.03 -17.18
C LEU A 98 1.92 -20.52 -17.37
N LYS A 99 1.51 -21.38 -16.43
CA LYS A 99 1.65 -22.82 -16.55
C LYS A 99 0.95 -23.37 -17.81
N ASN A 100 -0.27 -22.90 -18.09
CA ASN A 100 -1.00 -23.31 -19.28
C ASN A 100 -0.28 -22.86 -20.56
N LYS A 101 0.21 -21.61 -20.62
CA LYS A 101 1.01 -21.14 -21.76
C LYS A 101 2.27 -21.97 -21.96
N THR A 102 3.02 -22.26 -20.90
CA THR A 102 4.22 -23.10 -21.01
C THR A 102 3.86 -24.50 -21.54
N SER A 103 2.80 -25.12 -21.03
CA SER A 103 2.33 -26.41 -21.53
C SER A 103 1.91 -26.37 -23.00
N LEU A 104 1.30 -25.28 -23.47
CA LEU A 104 0.95 -25.09 -24.87
C LEU A 104 2.19 -24.91 -25.75
N LEU A 105 3.20 -24.17 -25.29
CA LEU A 105 4.47 -24.07 -26.01
C LEU A 105 5.14 -25.44 -26.14
N GLU A 106 5.27 -26.20 -25.05
CA GLU A 106 5.84 -27.56 -25.09
C GLU A 106 5.08 -28.47 -26.07
N PHE A 107 3.74 -28.39 -26.12
CA PHE A 107 2.93 -29.15 -27.09
C PHE A 107 3.11 -28.68 -28.54
N MET A 108 3.30 -27.39 -28.79
CA MET A 108 3.47 -26.84 -30.14
C MET A 108 4.85 -27.13 -30.74
N PHE A 109 5.86 -27.41 -29.90
CA PHE A 109 7.23 -27.70 -30.32
C PHE A 109 7.63 -29.19 -30.19
N ALA A 110 6.70 -30.05 -29.77
CA ALA A 110 6.82 -31.51 -29.79
C ALA A 110 6.19 -32.10 -31.06
#